data_AF-A0A934TAZ4-F1
#
_entry.id   AF-A0A934TAZ4-F1
#
_cell.length_a   1.000
_cell.length_b   1.000
_cell.length_c   1.000
_cell.angle_alpha   90.00
_cell.angle_beta   90.00
_cell.angle_gamma   90.00
#
_symmetry.space_group_name_H-M   'P 1'
#
loop_
_entity.id
_entity.type
_entity.pdbx_description
1 polymer ?
#
loop_
_entity_poly.entity_id
_entity_poly.type
_entity_poly.pdbx_seq_one_letter_code
_entity_poly.pdbx_strand_id
1 'polypeptide(L)'
;DMIHILRGSRYDGYFEKVAERIMAVLTPETKETILKLKYQTPDTLKIMGIEYYQAVIEYKIRSYDEFIEWRNRQNNDRIIEWMP
;
A
#
# COMPACT_ATOMS: atom_id res chain seq x y z
N ASP A 1 9.68 -13.08 10.91
CA ASP A 1 10.57 -13.43 9.79
C ASP A 1 11.00 -12.14 9.10
N MET A 2 12.29 -11.93 8.91
CA MET A 2 12.80 -10.76 8.18
C MET A 2 12.95 -11.14 6.71
N ILE A 3 12.32 -10.38 5.81
CA ILE A 3 12.47 -10.56 4.36
C ILE A 3 13.93 -10.25 4.00
N HIS A 4 14.65 -11.24 3.46
CA HIS A 4 16.01 -11.06 2.98
C HIS A 4 16.00 -10.70 1.50
N ILE A 5 16.50 -9.51 1.16
CA ILE A 5 16.69 -9.06 -0.23
C ILE A 5 18.16 -9.21 -0.57
N LEU A 6 18.46 -9.87 -1.67
CA LEU A 6 19.83 -10.02 -2.15
C LEU A 6 20.38 -8.66 -2.59
N ARG A 7 21.52 -8.26 -2.02
CA ARG A 7 22.24 -7.04 -2.39
C ARG A 7 22.62 -7.07 -3.88
N GLY A 8 22.38 -5.97 -4.59
CA GLY A 8 22.56 -5.88 -6.04
C GLY A 8 21.44 -6.49 -6.88
N SER A 9 20.38 -7.04 -6.26
CA SER A 9 19.19 -7.47 -7.00
C SER A 9 18.33 -6.27 -7.41
N ARG A 10 17.36 -6.52 -8.30
CA ARG A 10 16.38 -5.52 -8.75
C ARG A 10 15.60 -4.85 -7.60
N TYR A 11 15.47 -5.54 -6.46
CA TYR A 11 14.72 -5.06 -5.30
C TYR A 11 15.63 -4.45 -4.21
N ASP A 12 16.94 -4.38 -4.43
CA ASP A 12 17.88 -3.76 -3.49
C ASP A 12 17.57 -2.26 -3.34
N GLY A 13 17.36 -1.81 -2.10
CA GLY A 13 16.94 -0.45 -1.79
C GLY A 13 15.51 -0.09 -2.23
N TYR A 14 14.72 -1.05 -2.72
CA TYR A 14 13.39 -0.76 -3.28
C TYR A 14 12.41 -0.29 -2.20
N PHE A 15 12.37 -0.98 -1.05
CA PHE A 15 11.48 -0.64 0.04
C PHE A 15 11.81 0.73 0.64
N GLU A 16 13.10 1.04 0.76
CA GLU A 16 13.60 2.33 1.24
C GLU A 16 13.12 3.47 0.32
N LYS A 17 13.26 3.30 -1.00
CA LYS A 17 12.81 4.29 -2.00
C LYS A 17 11.29 4.46 -1.99
N VAL A 18 10.54 3.37 -1.85
CA VAL A 18 9.07 3.42 -1.75
C VAL A 18 8.66 4.16 -0.47
N ALA A 19 9.28 3.86 0.67
CA ALA A 19 9.00 4.55 1.92
C ALA A 19 9.31 6.05 1.85
N GLU A 20 10.46 6.42 1.28
CA GLU A 20 10.85 7.82 1.08
C GLU A 20 9.84 8.59 0.22
N ARG A 21 9.41 8.01 -0.90
CA ARG A 21 8.43 8.64 -1.78
C ARG A 21 7.04 8.72 -1.17
N ILE A 22 6.60 7.68 -0.46
CA ILE A 22 5.35 7.75 0.31
C ILE A 22 5.42 8.90 1.31
N MET A 23 6.50 9.02 2.07
CA MET A 23 6.67 10.13 3.03
C MET A 23 6.63 11.49 2.35
N ALA A 24 7.18 11.63 1.14
CA ALA A 24 7.19 12.89 0.41
C ALA A 24 5.79 13.36 -0.05
N VAL A 25 4.84 12.44 -0.26
CA VAL A 25 3.49 12.74 -0.77
C VAL A 25 2.37 12.55 0.25
N LEU A 26 2.69 12.03 1.44
CA LEU A 26 1.70 11.75 2.48
C LEU A 26 1.28 13.03 3.19
N THR A 27 -0.02 13.34 3.15
CA THR A 27 -0.63 14.44 3.91
C THR A 27 -1.26 13.89 5.20
N PRO A 28 -1.54 14.75 6.19
CA PRO A 28 -2.31 14.32 7.37
C PRO A 28 -3.64 13.65 7.01
N GLU A 29 -4.37 14.17 6.01
CA GLU A 29 -5.67 13.60 5.64
C GLU A 29 -5.54 12.24 4.95
N THR A 30 -4.55 12.05 4.08
CA THR A 30 -4.31 10.73 3.46
C THR A 30 -3.82 9.73 4.50
N LYS A 31 -2.98 10.14 5.45
CA LYS A 31 -2.56 9.29 6.57
C LYS A 31 -3.75 8.83 7.42
N GLU A 32 -4.62 9.75 7.80
CA GLU A 32 -5.83 9.42 8.58
C GLU A 32 -6.73 8.45 7.80
N THR A 33 -6.93 8.69 6.50
CA THR A 33 -7.70 7.80 5.63
C THR A 33 -7.09 6.38 5.63
N ILE A 34 -5.77 6.26 5.46
CA ILE A 34 -5.08 4.96 5.46
C ILE A 34 -5.25 4.23 6.79
N LEU A 35 -5.11 4.94 7.92
CA LEU A 35 -5.29 4.35 9.25
C LEU A 35 -6.73 3.89 9.47
N LYS A 36 -7.71 4.68 9.04
CA LYS A 36 -9.13 4.32 9.10
C LYS A 36 -9.41 3.06 8.30
N LEU A 37 -8.94 2.99 7.04
CA LEU A 37 -9.13 1.80 6.21
C LEU A 37 -8.50 0.56 6.83
N LYS A 38 -7.28 0.66 7.39
CA LYS A 38 -6.64 -0.45 8.10
C LYS A 38 -7.45 -0.92 9.31
N TYR A 39 -8.02 0.01 10.08
CA TYR A 39 -8.85 -0.31 11.25
C TYR A 39 -10.18 -0.98 10.86
N GLN A 40 -10.76 -0.59 9.72
CA GLN A 40 -12.01 -1.16 9.22
C GLN A 40 -11.83 -2.54 8.58
N THR A 41 -10.62 -2.89 8.15
CA THR A 41 -10.34 -4.22 7.59
C THR A 41 -10.45 -5.29 8.67
N PRO A 42 -11.29 -6.32 8.48
CA PRO A 42 -11.36 -7.47 9.39
C PRO A 42 -10.01 -8.18 9.53
N ASP A 43 -9.66 -8.60 10.74
CA ASP A 43 -8.40 -9.30 11.04
C ASP A 43 -8.21 -10.62 10.26
N THR A 44 -9.31 -11.19 9.75
CA THR A 44 -9.30 -12.38 8.89
C THR A 44 -8.74 -12.11 7.49
N LEU A 45 -8.69 -10.84 7.06
CA LEU A 45 -8.18 -10.44 5.76
C LEU A 45 -6.72 -9.98 5.87
N LYS A 46 -5.82 -10.71 5.20
CA LYS A 46 -4.44 -10.29 5.02
C LYS A 46 -4.32 -9.42 3.77
N ILE A 47 -4.33 -8.10 3.98
CA ILE A 47 -4.15 -7.10 2.92
C ILE A 47 -2.76 -6.49 3.06
N MET A 48 -2.01 -6.38 1.96
CA MET A 48 -0.67 -5.81 2.01
C MET A 48 -0.74 -4.31 2.30
N GLY A 49 0.18 -3.80 3.12
CA GLY A 49 0.22 -2.39 3.49
C GLY A 49 0.27 -1.45 2.28
N ILE A 50 0.98 -1.86 1.22
CA ILE A 50 1.17 -1.08 -0.01
C ILE A 50 -0.14 -0.84 -0.77
N GLU A 51 -1.12 -1.76 -0.67
CA GLU A 51 -2.42 -1.63 -1.31
C GLU A 51 -3.18 -0.41 -0.76
N TYR A 52 -3.13 -0.16 0.55
CA TYR A 52 -3.76 1.02 1.16
C TYR A 52 -3.11 2.31 0.71
N TYR A 53 -1.77 2.35 0.68
CA TYR A 53 -1.05 3.54 0.24
C TYR A 53 -1.38 3.86 -1.22
N GLN A 54 -1.36 2.86 -2.10
CA GLN A 54 -1.71 3.02 -3.50
C GLN A 54 -3.15 3.48 -3.69
N ALA A 55 -4.12 2.80 -3.06
CA ALA A 55 -5.54 3.15 -3.15
C ALA A 55 -5.81 4.61 -2.76
N VAL A 56 -5.21 5.08 -1.66
CA VAL A 56 -5.47 6.43 -1.14
C VAL A 56 -4.67 7.50 -1.87
N ILE A 57 -3.40 7.23 -2.20
CA ILE A 57 -2.50 8.24 -2.79
C ILE A 57 -2.74 8.36 -4.30
N GLU A 58 -2.83 7.25 -5.02
CA GLU A 58 -2.99 7.23 -6.48
C GLU A 58 -4.46 7.32 -6.88
N TYR A 59 -5.30 6.44 -6.32
CA TYR A 59 -6.72 6.33 -6.71
C TYR A 59 -7.67 7.22 -5.88
N LYS A 60 -7.12 7.97 -4.91
CA LYS A 60 -7.87 8.92 -4.05
C LYS A 60 -9.04 8.29 -3.29
N ILE A 61 -9.03 6.98 -3.07
CA ILE A 61 -10.08 6.24 -2.37
C ILE A 61 -10.17 6.70 -0.91
N ARG A 62 -11.40 6.92 -0.41
CA ARG A 62 -11.64 7.44 0.95
C ARG A 62 -12.52 6.55 1.82
N SER A 63 -13.16 5.54 1.25
CA SER A 63 -14.08 4.66 1.95
C SER A 63 -13.67 3.20 1.85
N TYR A 64 -14.13 2.39 2.82
CA TYR A 64 -13.85 0.96 2.85
C TYR A 64 -14.50 0.21 1.68
N ASP A 65 -15.73 0.57 1.32
CA ASP A 65 -16.45 -0.09 0.22
C ASP A 65 -15.74 0.15 -1.13
N GLU A 66 -15.36 1.40 -1.42
CA GLU A 66 -14.56 1.73 -2.62
C GLU A 66 -13.22 0.99 -2.62
N PHE A 67 -12.58 0.85 -1.45
CA PHE A 67 -11.32 0.13 -1.33
C PHE A 67 -11.48 -1.35 -1.69
N ILE A 68 -12.54 -2.01 -1.20
CA ILE A 68 -12.83 -3.41 -1.54
C ILE A 68 -13.18 -3.57 -3.03
N GLU A 69 -13.98 -2.66 -3.60
CA GLU A 69 -14.26 -2.68 -5.04
C GLU A 69 -12.99 -2.51 -5.88
N TRP A 70 -12.16 -1.53 -5.55
CA TRP A 70 -10.89 -1.30 -6.22
C TRP A 70 -10.01 -2.54 -6.11
N ARG A 71 -9.87 -3.10 -4.91
CA ARG A 71 -9.05 -4.29 -4.65
C ARG A 71 -9.54 -5.52 -5.40
N ASN A 72 -10.86 -5.69 -5.55
CA ASN A 72 -11.42 -6.80 -6.33
C ASN A 72 -11.17 -6.64 -7.84
N ARG A 73 -10.98 -5.40 -8.33
CA ARG A 73 -10.56 -5.12 -9.71
C ARG A 73 -9.06 -5.30 -9.91
N GLN A 74 -8.26 -5.12 -8.86
CA GLN A 74 -6.82 -5.41 -8.90
C GLN A 74 -6.60 -6.92 -8.97
N ASN A 75 -5.82 -7.37 -9.95
CA ASN A 75 -5.48 -8.79 -10.10
C ASN A 75 -4.39 -9.15 -9.06
N ASN A 76 -4.82 -9.60 -7.88
CA ASN A 76 -4.01 -9.65 -6.65
C ASN A 76 -2.93 -10.75 -6.60
N ASP A 77 -2.78 -11.56 -7.64
CA ASP A 77 -1.70 -12.58 -7.75
C ASP A 77 -0.36 -12.01 -8.26
N ARG A 78 -0.19 -10.68 -8.26
CA ARG A 78 1.02 -10.02 -8.78
C ARG A 78 1.86 -9.37 -7.68
N ILE A 79 3.17 -9.38 -7.91
CA ILE A 79 4.12 -8.50 -7.22
C ILE A 79 3.69 -7.06 -7.49
N ILE A 80 3.37 -6.32 -6.43
CA ILE A 80 2.98 -4.90 -6.53
C ILE A 80 4.27 -4.07 -6.58
N GLU A 81 4.63 -3.62 -7.79
CA GLU A 81 5.76 -2.71 -8.01
C GLU A 81 5.29 -1.24 -8.08
N TRP A 82 4.45 -0.83 -7.14
CA TRP A 82 3.95 0.54 -7.08
C TRP A 82 4.94 1.47 -6.38
N MET A 83 5.17 2.64 -6.97
CA MET A 83 6.02 3.68 -6.42
C MET A 83 5.41 5.05 -6.74
N PRO A 84 5.04 5.86 -5.72
CA PRO A 84 4.42 7.17 -5.93
C PRO A 84 5.38 8.21 -6.50
#